data_AF-A0A2V7U7E5-F1
#
_entry.id   AF-A0A2V7U7E5-F1
#
_cell.length_a   1.000
_cell.length_b   1.000
_cell.length_c   1.000
_cell.angle_alpha   90.00
_cell.angle_beta   90.00
_cell.angle_gamma   90.00
#
_symmetry.space_group_name_H-M   'P 1'
#
loop_
_entity.id
_entity.type
_entity.pdbx_description
1 polymer ?
#
loop_
_entity_poly.entity_id
_entity_poly.type
_entity_poly.pdbx_seq_one_letter_code
_entity_poly.pdbx_strand_id
1 'polypeptide(L)'
;MKRLIRAVPFAAAGVLLAGSAPAQETCPGFRDMAEAAVPTAAGDREVMARLLGVKVGAQLSQSFDPATAEKAVGDHLHPDAGCRRAGAAPCFYRNRISGSVLHLKLPAGRATYLNPSRRFLGARGVDNPVTEAEAQRLALAGFAGFGVPAAEMGPPFVRALMAATQDAALKTKTQILKAEVHVNVQRHVEGTPVFASRLMAAVSAKDQIARLYVEWPDFSLLPGLSPAGTRPRPAVVESVVEKMGADNPCGSVAHVMAHIAYVPARLADPQEEDNGGAEGENAGAFVPALVVFAVPPEARDGEVQLGEEQFVVPLLTPPPR
;
A
#
# COMPACT_ATOMS: atom_id res chain seq x y z
N MET A 1 -55.91 34.02 7.08
CA MET A 1 -54.95 33.97 8.20
C MET A 1 -53.60 34.42 7.69
N LYS A 2 -53.10 35.54 8.22
CA LYS A 2 -51.85 36.21 7.84
C LYS A 2 -50.64 35.42 8.35
N ARG A 3 -49.64 35.17 7.49
CA ARG A 3 -48.29 34.77 7.94
C ARG A 3 -47.30 35.87 7.56
N LEU A 4 -46.66 36.43 8.58
CA LEU A 4 -45.64 37.47 8.50
C LEU A 4 -44.41 36.95 7.75
N ILE A 5 -43.95 37.75 6.79
CA ILE A 5 -42.63 37.68 6.17
C ILE A 5 -41.68 38.45 7.08
N ARG A 6 -40.68 37.78 7.69
CA ARG A 6 -39.55 38.43 8.35
C ARG A 6 -38.41 38.54 7.35
N ALA A 7 -38.09 39.78 6.96
CA ALA A 7 -36.88 40.12 6.24
C ALA A 7 -35.68 40.07 7.20
N VAL A 8 -34.63 39.36 6.81
CA VAL A 8 -33.31 39.38 7.47
C VAL A 8 -32.37 40.13 6.51
N PRO A 9 -31.67 41.20 6.94
CA PRO A 9 -30.68 41.85 6.10
C PRO A 9 -29.39 41.01 6.13
N PHE A 10 -28.99 40.47 4.98
CA PHE A 10 -27.65 39.95 4.77
C PHE A 10 -26.69 41.13 4.60
N ALA A 11 -25.79 41.29 5.57
CA ALA A 11 -24.66 42.19 5.48
C ALA A 11 -23.71 41.70 4.37
N ALA A 12 -23.36 42.60 3.45
CA ALA A 12 -22.33 42.38 2.46
C ALA A 12 -20.96 42.33 3.15
N ALA A 13 -20.41 41.13 3.33
CA ALA A 13 -19.01 40.94 3.63
C ALA A 13 -18.23 41.10 2.31
N GLY A 14 -17.50 42.21 2.18
CA GLY A 14 -16.53 42.39 1.11
C GLY A 14 -15.46 41.31 1.22
N VAL A 15 -15.41 40.41 0.25
CA VAL A 15 -14.29 39.50 0.05
C VAL A 15 -13.11 40.36 -0.41
N LEU A 16 -12.22 40.68 0.53
CA LEU A 16 -10.87 41.09 0.20
C LEU A 16 -10.23 39.93 -0.56
N LEU A 17 -10.04 40.14 -1.87
CA LEU A 17 -9.15 39.35 -2.71
C LEU A 17 -7.75 39.48 -2.11
N ALA A 18 -7.40 38.55 -1.21
CA ALA A 18 -6.03 38.29 -0.85
C ALA A 18 -5.35 37.76 -2.12
N GLY A 19 -4.63 38.66 -2.80
CA GLY A 19 -3.75 38.27 -3.89
C GLY A 19 -2.80 37.20 -3.37
N SER A 20 -2.81 36.05 -4.01
CA SER A 20 -1.81 35.00 -3.87
C SER A 20 -0.45 35.63 -4.17
N ALA A 21 0.32 35.92 -3.13
CA ALA A 21 1.72 36.27 -3.26
C ALA A 21 2.43 35.14 -4.03
N PRO A 22 3.40 35.46 -4.90
CA PRO A 22 4.11 34.44 -5.66
C PRO A 22 4.79 33.47 -4.68
N ALA A 23 4.40 32.20 -4.76
CA ALA A 23 4.92 31.08 -3.97
C ALA A 23 6.40 30.75 -4.29
N GLN A 24 7.21 31.75 -4.62
CA GLN A 24 8.56 31.61 -5.17
C GLN A 24 9.69 32.06 -4.23
N GLU A 25 9.41 32.44 -2.98
CA GLU A 25 10.40 32.27 -1.91
C GLU A 25 10.28 30.84 -1.37
N THR A 26 10.48 29.88 -2.27
CA THR A 26 10.49 28.45 -1.98
C THR A 26 11.65 28.16 -1.03
N CYS A 27 11.35 27.47 0.06
CA CYS A 27 12.29 27.10 1.11
C CYS A 27 13.60 26.57 0.50
N PRO A 28 14.74 27.29 0.59
CA PRO A 28 15.93 26.96 -0.20
C PRO A 28 16.45 25.54 0.06
N GLY A 29 16.24 25.02 1.28
CA GLY A 29 16.61 23.64 1.63
C GLY A 29 15.81 22.53 0.93
N PHE A 30 14.62 22.81 0.37
CA PHE A 30 13.82 21.80 -0.32
C PHE A 30 14.46 21.34 -1.63
N ARG A 31 15.09 22.27 -2.36
CA ARG A 31 15.81 21.93 -3.59
C ARG A 31 16.99 21.01 -3.30
N ASP A 32 17.81 21.34 -2.32
CA ASP A 32 18.96 20.52 -1.93
C ASP A 32 18.52 19.12 -1.49
N MET A 33 17.45 19.03 -0.69
CA MET A 33 16.88 17.74 -0.28
C MET A 33 16.34 16.92 -1.46
N ALA A 34 15.62 17.56 -2.39
CA ALA A 34 15.11 16.89 -3.58
C ALA A 34 16.24 16.44 -4.51
N GLU A 35 17.25 17.28 -4.75
CA GLU A 35 18.41 16.93 -5.57
C GLU A 35 19.23 15.79 -4.98
N ALA A 36 19.32 15.68 -3.66
CA ALA A 36 19.96 14.55 -2.99
C ALA A 36 19.11 13.27 -3.04
N ALA A 37 17.79 13.38 -2.90
CA ALA A 37 16.90 12.22 -2.81
C ALA A 37 16.51 11.62 -4.17
N VAL A 38 16.32 12.45 -5.21
CA VAL A 38 15.87 11.99 -6.54
C VAL A 38 16.97 11.13 -7.19
N PRO A 39 16.71 9.83 -7.49
CA PRO A 39 17.71 8.95 -8.09
C PRO A 39 18.23 9.50 -9.43
N THR A 40 19.48 9.23 -9.78
CA THR A 40 20.03 9.56 -11.11
C THR A 40 19.26 8.86 -12.23
N ALA A 41 18.72 7.68 -11.95
CA ALA A 41 17.85 6.92 -12.84
C ALA A 41 16.53 7.65 -13.19
N ALA A 42 16.08 8.62 -12.39
CA ALA A 42 14.91 9.42 -12.69
C ALA A 42 15.26 10.41 -13.81
N GLY A 43 14.94 10.05 -15.05
CA GLY A 43 15.26 10.80 -16.26
C GLY A 43 16.25 10.13 -17.21
N ASP A 44 16.71 8.93 -16.85
CA ASP A 44 17.47 8.07 -17.75
C ASP A 44 16.53 7.31 -18.70
N ARG A 45 16.70 7.54 -20.00
CA ARG A 45 15.85 6.95 -21.04
C ARG A 45 16.04 5.43 -21.17
N GLU A 46 17.23 4.91 -20.93
CA GLU A 46 17.49 3.47 -20.98
C GLU A 46 16.86 2.76 -19.78
N VAL A 47 16.91 3.38 -18.60
CA VAL A 47 16.18 2.88 -17.42
C VAL A 47 14.68 2.84 -17.72
N MET A 48 14.10 3.92 -18.26
CA MET A 48 12.68 3.93 -18.62
C MET A 48 12.33 2.88 -19.67
N ALA A 49 13.19 2.66 -20.68
CA ALA A 49 13.00 1.60 -21.65
C ALA A 49 12.94 0.21 -20.99
N ARG A 50 13.79 -0.06 -20.00
CA ARG A 50 13.74 -1.32 -19.22
C ARG A 50 12.46 -1.43 -18.39
N LEU A 51 12.07 -0.36 -17.72
CA LEU A 51 10.84 -0.32 -16.90
C LEU A 51 9.56 -0.49 -17.73
N LEU A 52 9.57 -0.09 -19.00
CA LEU A 52 8.45 -0.28 -19.91
C LEU A 52 8.47 -1.64 -20.63
N GLY A 53 9.61 -2.35 -20.62
CA GLY A 53 9.80 -3.66 -21.24
C GLY A 53 9.69 -4.84 -20.27
N VAL A 54 9.09 -4.63 -19.08
CA VAL A 54 9.06 -5.65 -18.03
C VAL A 54 8.16 -6.82 -18.35
N LYS A 55 8.54 -7.98 -17.83
CA LYS A 55 7.73 -9.19 -17.83
C LYS A 55 7.11 -9.37 -16.47
N VAL A 56 5.82 -9.70 -16.46
CA VAL A 56 5.09 -10.02 -15.24
C VAL A 56 4.72 -11.50 -15.23
N GLY A 57 4.82 -12.09 -14.05
CA GLY A 57 4.35 -13.44 -13.74
C GLY A 57 2.82 -13.52 -13.75
N ALA A 58 2.34 -14.68 -13.31
CA ALA A 58 0.91 -14.93 -13.25
C ALA A 58 0.22 -13.95 -12.28
N GLN A 59 -0.93 -13.43 -12.71
CA GLN A 59 -1.76 -12.57 -11.87
C GLN A 59 -2.60 -13.42 -10.91
N LEU A 60 -2.96 -12.87 -9.75
CA LEU A 60 -3.73 -13.60 -8.73
C LEU A 60 -5.07 -14.10 -9.28
N SER A 61 -5.71 -13.30 -10.13
CA SER A 61 -6.96 -13.65 -10.82
C SER A 61 -6.85 -14.93 -11.67
N GLN A 62 -5.63 -15.25 -12.13
CA GLN A 62 -5.34 -16.38 -13.00
C GLN A 62 -4.79 -17.58 -12.22
N SER A 63 -3.90 -17.35 -11.24
CA SER A 63 -3.15 -18.39 -10.54
C SER A 63 -3.82 -18.93 -9.29
N PHE A 64 -4.80 -18.22 -8.71
CA PHE A 64 -5.41 -18.62 -7.43
C PHE A 64 -6.11 -19.98 -7.52
N ASP A 65 -5.80 -20.88 -6.59
CA ASP A 65 -6.44 -22.18 -6.44
C ASP A 65 -6.88 -22.41 -4.99
N PRO A 66 -8.19 -22.62 -4.71
CA PRO A 66 -8.68 -22.79 -3.34
C PRO A 66 -8.03 -23.93 -2.59
N ALA A 67 -7.80 -25.09 -3.24
CA ALA A 67 -7.24 -26.26 -2.58
C ALA A 67 -5.78 -26.03 -2.14
N THR A 68 -5.01 -25.35 -2.98
CA THR A 68 -3.63 -24.95 -2.66
C THR A 68 -3.61 -23.92 -1.53
N ALA A 69 -4.52 -22.93 -1.55
CA ALA A 69 -4.65 -21.94 -0.49
C ALA A 69 -5.03 -22.56 0.86
N GLU A 70 -6.00 -23.48 0.88
CA GLU A 70 -6.41 -24.27 2.06
C GLU A 70 -5.24 -25.05 2.67
N LYS A 71 -4.49 -25.75 1.82
CA LYS A 71 -3.29 -26.49 2.25
C LYS A 71 -2.25 -25.55 2.85
N ALA A 72 -2.05 -24.37 2.26
CA ALA A 72 -1.05 -23.41 2.70
C ALA A 72 -1.37 -22.78 4.07
N VAL A 73 -2.67 -22.56 4.37
CA VAL A 73 -3.10 -22.08 5.70
C VAL A 73 -3.39 -23.22 6.67
N GLY A 74 -3.32 -24.48 6.23
CA GLY A 74 -3.61 -25.67 7.03
C GLY A 74 -5.04 -25.64 7.59
N ASP A 75 -6.02 -25.36 6.76
CA ASP A 75 -7.43 -25.28 7.14
C ASP A 75 -8.32 -25.92 6.08
N HIS A 76 -9.53 -26.36 6.47
CA HIS A 76 -10.52 -26.92 5.56
C HIS A 76 -11.66 -25.91 5.39
N LEU A 77 -11.72 -25.28 4.22
CA LEU A 77 -12.65 -24.20 3.96
C LEU A 77 -13.73 -24.66 2.98
N HIS A 78 -14.98 -24.25 3.23
CA HIS A 78 -16.10 -24.59 2.36
C HIS A 78 -16.62 -23.30 1.71
N PRO A 79 -16.81 -23.24 0.39
CA PRO A 79 -17.35 -22.06 -0.27
C PRO A 79 -18.78 -21.79 0.21
N ASP A 80 -19.10 -20.52 0.42
CA ASP A 80 -20.48 -20.08 0.63
C ASP A 80 -21.31 -20.30 -0.65
N ALA A 81 -22.62 -20.49 -0.48
CA ALA A 81 -23.52 -20.68 -1.61
C ALA A 81 -23.45 -19.48 -2.57
N GLY A 82 -23.23 -19.75 -3.87
CA GLY A 82 -23.11 -18.71 -4.88
C GLY A 82 -21.69 -18.17 -5.09
N CYS A 83 -20.69 -18.66 -4.33
CA CYS A 83 -19.31 -18.41 -4.70
C CYS A 83 -19.04 -19.00 -6.09
N ARG A 84 -18.69 -18.12 -7.03
CA ARG A 84 -18.22 -18.47 -8.37
C ARG A 84 -16.87 -17.82 -8.58
N ARG A 85 -15.94 -18.56 -9.20
CA ARG A 85 -14.61 -18.05 -9.53
C ARG A 85 -14.67 -16.84 -10.49
N ALA A 86 -15.65 -16.85 -11.41
CA ALA A 86 -15.99 -15.74 -12.28
C ALA A 86 -17.32 -15.12 -11.84
N GLY A 87 -17.26 -13.95 -11.22
CA GLY A 87 -18.43 -13.20 -10.78
C GLY A 87 -18.03 -11.88 -10.11
N ALA A 88 -18.90 -10.88 -10.18
CA ALA A 88 -18.68 -9.56 -9.56
C ALA A 88 -18.83 -9.58 -8.02
N ALA A 89 -19.51 -10.60 -7.49
CA ALA A 89 -19.72 -10.72 -6.05
C ALA A 89 -18.48 -11.30 -5.34
N PRO A 90 -18.11 -10.78 -4.15
CA PRO A 90 -17.04 -11.35 -3.36
C PRO A 90 -17.36 -12.81 -3.00
N CYS A 91 -16.37 -13.69 -3.14
CA CYS A 91 -16.51 -15.07 -2.73
C CYS A 91 -15.97 -15.27 -1.31
N PHE A 92 -16.70 -16.02 -0.49
CA PHE A 92 -16.27 -16.41 0.85
C PHE A 92 -16.12 -17.93 0.94
N TYR A 93 -15.07 -18.38 1.61
CA TYR A 93 -14.94 -19.75 2.09
C TYR A 93 -14.84 -19.74 3.62
N ARG A 94 -15.50 -20.69 4.28
CA ARG A 94 -15.60 -20.71 5.74
C ARG A 94 -15.32 -22.09 6.32
N ASN A 95 -14.71 -22.10 7.49
CA ASN A 95 -14.68 -23.28 8.35
C ASN A 95 -15.57 -23.00 9.58
N ARG A 96 -16.66 -23.77 9.72
CA ARG A 96 -17.60 -23.60 10.84
C ARG A 96 -17.05 -24.06 12.19
N ILE A 97 -16.03 -24.94 12.19
CA ILE A 97 -15.42 -25.47 13.42
C ILE A 97 -14.43 -24.48 14.00
N SER A 98 -13.51 -23.95 13.19
CA SER A 98 -12.50 -22.98 13.62
C SER A 98 -12.98 -21.53 13.57
N GLY A 99 -14.10 -21.27 12.88
CA GLY A 99 -14.59 -19.92 12.59
C GLY A 99 -13.79 -19.20 11.51
N SER A 100 -12.92 -19.91 10.78
CA SER A 100 -12.08 -19.29 9.76
C SER A 100 -12.89 -18.76 8.59
N VAL A 101 -12.40 -17.67 8.00
CA VAL A 101 -12.98 -17.06 6.80
C VAL A 101 -11.86 -16.72 5.83
N LEU A 102 -12.03 -17.12 4.58
CA LEU A 102 -11.29 -16.65 3.43
C LEU A 102 -12.23 -15.82 2.55
N HIS A 103 -11.86 -14.58 2.28
CA HIS A 103 -12.60 -13.65 1.44
C HIS A 103 -11.77 -13.35 0.19
N LEU A 104 -12.36 -13.58 -0.98
CA LEU A 104 -11.73 -13.40 -2.27
C LEU A 104 -12.41 -12.29 -3.07
N LYS A 105 -11.57 -11.40 -3.60
CA LYS A 105 -11.89 -10.39 -4.61
C LYS A 105 -10.86 -10.50 -5.73
N LEU A 106 -10.89 -11.61 -6.45
CA LEU A 106 -9.90 -11.93 -7.48
C LEU A 106 -9.79 -10.88 -8.59
N PRO A 107 -10.88 -10.27 -9.10
CA PRO A 107 -10.75 -9.19 -10.09
C PRO A 107 -10.01 -7.95 -9.58
N ALA A 108 -10.01 -7.74 -8.26
CA ALA A 108 -9.25 -6.66 -7.61
C ALA A 108 -7.86 -7.13 -7.13
N GLY A 109 -7.47 -8.37 -7.42
CA GLY A 109 -6.21 -8.94 -6.95
C GLY A 109 -6.13 -9.11 -5.43
N ARG A 110 -7.27 -9.28 -4.74
CA ARG A 110 -7.30 -9.32 -3.26
C ARG A 110 -7.78 -10.66 -2.70
N ALA A 111 -7.09 -11.14 -1.67
CA ALA A 111 -7.51 -12.25 -0.84
C ALA A 111 -7.22 -11.98 0.64
N THR A 112 -8.12 -12.39 1.53
CA THR A 112 -7.97 -12.19 2.97
C THR A 112 -8.41 -13.43 3.72
N TYR A 113 -7.50 -14.04 4.47
CA TYR A 113 -7.75 -15.15 5.36
C TYR A 113 -7.63 -14.72 6.82
N LEU A 114 -8.56 -15.19 7.65
CA LEU A 114 -8.58 -14.98 9.08
C LEU A 114 -9.00 -16.27 9.78
N ASN A 115 -8.25 -16.68 10.79
CA ASN A 115 -8.61 -17.77 11.70
C ASN A 115 -8.71 -17.26 13.15
N PRO A 116 -9.92 -17.02 13.67
CA PRO A 116 -10.09 -16.47 15.00
C PRO A 116 -9.67 -17.45 16.11
N SER A 117 -9.62 -18.76 15.85
CA SER A 117 -9.16 -19.77 16.82
C SER A 117 -7.64 -19.78 17.05
N ARG A 118 -6.89 -19.09 16.17
CA ARG A 118 -5.43 -18.92 16.23
C ARG A 118 -5.01 -17.55 16.79
N ARG A 119 -5.96 -16.66 17.11
CA ARG A 119 -5.66 -15.34 17.65
C ARG A 119 -4.93 -15.44 19.00
N PHE A 120 -4.04 -14.49 19.26
CA PHE A 120 -3.49 -14.32 20.59
C PHE A 120 -4.60 -14.04 21.62
N LEU A 121 -4.56 -14.76 22.74
CA LEU A 121 -5.49 -14.59 23.85
C LEU A 121 -4.68 -14.17 25.07
N GLY A 122 -4.57 -12.86 25.31
CA GLY A 122 -3.76 -12.32 26.41
C GLY A 122 -4.13 -12.87 27.78
N ALA A 123 -5.41 -13.20 28.01
CA ALA A 123 -5.89 -13.85 29.23
C ALA A 123 -5.28 -15.25 29.49
N ARG A 124 -4.77 -15.92 28.44
CA ARG A 124 -4.07 -17.21 28.59
C ARG A 124 -2.59 -17.04 28.94
N GLY A 125 -2.02 -15.85 28.75
CA GLY A 125 -0.63 -15.55 29.12
C GLY A 125 0.44 -16.36 28.37
N VAL A 126 0.10 -16.97 27.22
CA VAL A 126 1.03 -17.81 26.47
C VAL A 126 1.83 -16.96 25.50
N ASP A 127 3.15 -16.93 25.69
CA ASP A 127 4.08 -16.28 24.75
C ASP A 127 4.12 -17.01 23.41
N ASN A 128 4.38 -16.28 22.32
CA ASN A 128 4.53 -16.87 21.01
C ASN A 128 5.97 -17.40 20.83
N PRO A 129 6.21 -18.72 20.71
CA PRO A 129 7.58 -19.24 20.58
C PRO A 129 8.16 -19.10 19.17
N VAL A 130 7.35 -18.72 18.17
CA VAL A 130 7.76 -18.70 16.76
C VAL A 130 8.88 -17.70 16.53
N THR A 131 9.95 -18.16 15.88
CA THR A 131 11.10 -17.32 15.50
C THR A 131 10.78 -16.52 14.23
N GLU A 132 11.53 -15.45 13.99
CA GLU A 132 11.34 -14.62 12.79
C GLU A 132 11.57 -15.42 11.49
N ALA A 133 12.62 -16.26 11.46
CA ALA A 133 12.93 -17.12 10.32
C ALA A 133 11.81 -18.13 10.03
N GLU A 134 11.24 -18.74 11.08
CA GLU A 134 10.13 -19.67 10.93
C GLU A 134 8.85 -18.97 10.47
N ALA A 135 8.54 -17.80 11.05
CA ALA A 135 7.41 -16.98 10.60
C ALA A 135 7.54 -16.59 9.13
N GLN A 136 8.73 -16.17 8.71
CA GLN A 136 9.04 -15.83 7.32
C GLN A 136 8.83 -17.04 6.39
N ARG A 137 9.36 -18.21 6.78
CA ARG A 137 9.19 -19.46 6.01
C ARG A 137 7.71 -19.79 5.80
N LEU A 138 6.92 -19.75 6.87
CA LEU A 138 5.48 -20.02 6.83
C LEU A 138 4.73 -18.98 6.00
N ALA A 139 5.04 -17.70 6.17
CA ALA A 139 4.41 -16.60 5.43
C ALA A 139 4.66 -16.72 3.92
N LEU A 140 5.91 -16.94 3.50
CA LEU A 140 6.28 -17.09 2.09
C LEU A 140 5.61 -18.32 1.46
N ALA A 141 5.55 -19.45 2.18
CA ALA A 141 4.80 -20.62 1.74
C ALA A 141 3.30 -20.34 1.64
N GLY A 142 2.75 -19.56 2.58
CA GLY A 142 1.39 -19.05 2.56
C GLY A 142 1.10 -18.24 1.30
N PHE A 143 1.92 -17.23 1.01
CA PHE A 143 1.75 -16.38 -0.19
C PHE A 143 1.86 -17.18 -1.49
N ALA A 144 2.85 -18.08 -1.59
CA ALA A 144 2.98 -18.98 -2.74
C ALA A 144 1.72 -19.87 -2.90
N GLY A 145 1.17 -20.36 -1.79
CA GLY A 145 -0.07 -21.14 -1.80
C GLY A 145 -1.31 -20.39 -2.28
N PHE A 146 -1.29 -19.05 -2.18
CA PHE A 146 -2.32 -18.19 -2.75
C PHE A 146 -2.08 -17.87 -4.24
N GLY A 147 -1.03 -18.44 -4.86
CA GLY A 147 -0.72 -18.22 -6.27
C GLY A 147 0.17 -17.00 -6.53
N VAL A 148 0.78 -16.41 -5.49
CA VAL A 148 1.73 -15.31 -5.64
C VAL A 148 3.07 -15.85 -6.19
N PRO A 149 3.59 -15.32 -7.31
CA PRO A 149 4.86 -15.77 -7.87
C PRO A 149 6.05 -15.33 -7.01
N ALA A 150 6.89 -16.29 -6.61
CA ALA A 150 8.06 -16.02 -5.76
C ALA A 150 9.08 -15.05 -6.39
N ALA A 151 9.20 -15.04 -7.72
CA ALA A 151 10.08 -14.12 -8.43
C ALA A 151 9.68 -12.64 -8.28
N GLU A 152 8.42 -12.36 -7.92
CA GLU A 152 7.94 -11.00 -7.71
C GLU A 152 7.77 -10.64 -6.22
N MET A 153 8.14 -11.55 -5.30
CA MET A 153 8.13 -11.25 -3.88
C MET A 153 9.42 -10.51 -3.52
N GLY A 154 9.26 -9.28 -3.02
CA GLY A 154 10.37 -8.51 -2.46
C GLY A 154 10.95 -9.12 -1.18
N PRO A 155 11.98 -8.48 -0.61
CA PRO A 155 12.54 -8.91 0.66
C PRO A 155 11.48 -8.82 1.78
N PRO A 156 11.29 -9.88 2.59
CA PRO A 156 10.34 -9.86 3.69
C PRO A 156 10.83 -8.98 4.84
N PHE A 157 9.89 -8.24 5.43
CA PHE A 157 10.07 -7.50 6.67
C PHE A 157 9.29 -8.20 7.80
N VAL A 158 10.00 -8.63 8.85
CA VAL A 158 9.42 -9.35 9.97
C VAL A 158 9.35 -8.43 11.19
N ARG A 159 8.20 -8.43 11.87
CA ARG A 159 7.98 -7.66 13.11
C ARG A 159 7.22 -8.49 14.12
N ALA A 160 7.73 -8.57 15.35
CA ALA A 160 7.00 -9.11 16.48
C ALA A 160 6.02 -8.07 17.03
N LEU A 161 4.74 -8.43 17.16
CA LEU A 161 3.75 -7.63 17.87
C LEU A 161 3.80 -8.00 19.35
N MET A 162 4.15 -7.03 20.20
CA MET A 162 4.19 -7.21 21.65
C MET A 162 2.85 -6.77 22.27
N ALA A 163 2.37 -7.52 23.24
CA ALA A 163 1.16 -7.21 24.01
C ALA A 163 1.51 -7.17 25.50
N ALA A 164 1.10 -6.08 26.17
CA ALA A 164 1.11 -6.02 27.62
C ALA A 164 -0.15 -6.73 28.16
N THR A 165 0.04 -7.75 28.99
CA THR A 165 -1.03 -8.48 29.66
C THR A 165 -0.85 -8.39 31.17
N GLN A 166 -1.94 -8.46 31.92
CA GLN A 166 -1.84 -8.66 33.36
C GLN A 166 -1.64 -10.15 33.63
N ASP A 167 -0.69 -10.47 34.51
CA ASP A 167 -0.50 -11.83 35.00
C ASP A 167 -1.81 -12.32 35.65
N ALA A 168 -2.39 -13.38 35.10
CA ALA A 168 -3.66 -13.94 35.55
C ALA A 168 -3.57 -14.47 37.00
N ALA A 169 -2.39 -14.87 37.47
CA ALA A 169 -2.16 -15.40 38.80
C ALA A 169 -1.89 -14.28 39.83
N LEU A 170 -1.19 -13.21 39.43
CA LEU A 170 -0.72 -12.18 40.35
C LEU A 170 -1.49 -10.85 40.28
N LYS A 171 -2.30 -10.60 39.24
CA LYS A 171 -3.13 -9.39 38.97
C LYS A 171 -2.45 -8.02 39.10
N THR A 172 -1.16 -7.98 39.42
CA THR A 172 -0.39 -6.78 39.79
C THR A 172 0.87 -6.64 38.95
N LYS A 173 1.31 -7.70 38.27
CA LYS A 173 2.48 -7.67 37.39
C LYS A 173 2.05 -7.63 35.93
N THR A 174 2.47 -6.59 35.22
CA THR A 174 2.35 -6.51 33.76
C THR A 174 3.42 -7.41 33.16
N GLN A 175 3.01 -8.34 32.30
CA GLN A 175 3.89 -9.13 31.47
C GLN A 175 3.82 -8.62 30.03
N ILE A 176 4.97 -8.53 29.37
CA ILE A 176 5.04 -8.25 27.94
C ILE A 176 5.23 -9.58 27.23
N LEU A 177 4.29 -9.92 26.37
CA LEU A 177 4.26 -11.17 25.61
C LEU A 177 4.34 -10.87 24.12
N LYS A 178 5.01 -11.72 23.36
CA LYS A 178 4.93 -11.70 21.90
C LYS A 178 3.59 -12.30 21.50
N ALA A 179 2.70 -11.48 20.97
CA ALA A 179 1.35 -11.89 20.58
C ALA A 179 1.34 -12.62 19.23
N GLU A 180 1.87 -11.96 18.20
CA GLU A 180 1.90 -12.43 16.82
C GLU A 180 3.24 -12.05 16.19
N VAL A 181 3.73 -12.83 15.22
CA VAL A 181 4.86 -12.44 14.37
C VAL A 181 4.31 -12.10 13.00
N HIS A 182 4.47 -10.85 12.59
CA HIS A 182 3.96 -10.32 11.33
C HIS A 182 5.08 -10.34 10.29
N VAL A 183 4.78 -10.85 9.11
CA VAL A 183 5.67 -10.84 7.95
C VAL A 183 4.98 -10.04 6.86
N ASN A 184 5.63 -8.98 6.40
CA ASN A 184 5.17 -8.14 5.31
C ASN A 184 6.10 -8.31 4.11
N VAL A 185 5.53 -8.39 2.91
CA VAL A 185 6.28 -8.46 1.65
C VAL A 185 5.62 -7.50 0.66
N GLN A 186 6.45 -6.77 -0.09
CA GLN A 186 5.99 -5.91 -1.17
C GLN A 186 6.25 -6.58 -2.53
N ARG A 187 5.35 -6.39 -3.50
CA ARG A 187 5.57 -6.88 -4.86
C ARG A 187 6.71 -6.11 -5.52
N HIS A 188 7.55 -6.81 -6.24
CA HIS A 188 8.58 -6.27 -7.12
C HIS A 188 8.43 -6.89 -8.50
N VAL A 189 8.41 -6.08 -9.55
CA VAL A 189 8.44 -6.54 -10.94
C VAL A 189 9.82 -6.19 -11.49
N GLU A 190 10.62 -7.20 -11.85
CA GLU A 190 12.01 -7.02 -12.31
C GLU A 190 12.83 -6.14 -11.35
N GLY A 191 12.66 -6.36 -10.03
CA GLY A 191 13.34 -5.61 -8.97
C GLY A 191 12.78 -4.23 -8.67
N THR A 192 11.74 -3.77 -9.37
CA THR A 192 11.09 -2.47 -9.13
C THR A 192 9.83 -2.65 -8.29
N PRO A 193 9.67 -1.94 -7.15
CA PRO A 193 8.50 -2.10 -6.29
C PRO A 193 7.20 -1.68 -7.00
N VAL A 194 6.12 -2.38 -6.70
CA VAL A 194 4.76 -2.01 -7.13
C VAL A 194 4.03 -1.37 -5.95
N PHE A 195 3.67 -0.10 -6.11
CA PHE A 195 2.92 0.66 -5.12
C PHE A 195 1.49 0.11 -4.98
N ALA A 196 0.91 0.28 -3.79
CA ALA A 196 -0.39 -0.30 -3.40
C ALA A 196 -0.46 -1.84 -3.54
N SER A 197 0.70 -2.52 -3.59
CA SER A 197 0.78 -3.96 -3.39
C SER A 197 1.15 -4.25 -1.93
N ARG A 198 0.54 -5.27 -1.35
CA ARG A 198 0.83 -5.65 0.03
C ARG A 198 0.54 -7.12 0.27
N LEU A 199 1.56 -7.84 0.73
CA LEU A 199 1.40 -9.16 1.32
C LEU A 199 1.67 -9.05 2.81
N MET A 200 0.79 -9.60 3.63
CA MET A 200 0.98 -9.64 5.07
C MET A 200 0.49 -10.98 5.61
N ALA A 201 1.27 -11.59 6.48
CA ALA A 201 0.86 -12.77 7.23
C ALA A 201 1.18 -12.57 8.72
N ALA A 202 0.28 -13.00 9.59
CA ALA A 202 0.50 -13.08 11.03
C ALA A 202 0.57 -14.54 11.46
N VAL A 203 1.67 -14.94 12.07
CA VAL A 203 1.89 -16.30 12.59
C VAL A 203 1.63 -16.33 14.08
N SER A 204 0.78 -17.26 14.49
CA SER A 204 0.36 -17.46 15.88
C SER A 204 1.36 -18.30 16.68
N ALA A 205 1.17 -18.34 18.00
CA ALA A 205 1.93 -19.20 18.91
C ALA A 205 1.82 -20.71 18.63
N LYS A 206 0.88 -21.13 17.77
CA LYS A 206 0.69 -22.53 17.35
C LYS A 206 1.48 -22.90 16.09
N ASP A 207 2.41 -22.04 15.66
CA ASP A 207 3.16 -22.22 14.42
C ASP A 207 2.26 -22.31 13.18
N GLN A 208 1.19 -21.51 13.18
CA GLN A 208 0.17 -21.48 12.13
C GLN A 208 -0.18 -20.06 11.76
N ILE A 209 -0.43 -19.82 10.48
CA ILE A 209 -0.95 -18.55 9.95
C ILE A 209 -2.32 -18.27 10.59
N ALA A 210 -2.42 -17.19 11.35
CA ALA A 210 -3.68 -16.71 11.93
C ALA A 210 -4.38 -15.71 11.00
N ARG A 211 -3.60 -14.92 10.27
CA ARG A 211 -4.10 -13.91 9.32
C ARG A 211 -3.22 -13.92 8.10
N LEU A 212 -3.82 -13.77 6.93
CA LEU A 212 -3.09 -13.56 5.69
C LEU A 212 -3.87 -12.59 4.83
N TYR A 213 -3.17 -11.58 4.32
CA TYR A 213 -3.70 -10.55 3.44
C TYR A 213 -2.82 -10.53 2.19
N VAL A 214 -3.46 -10.64 1.04
CA VAL A 214 -2.84 -10.54 -0.28
C VAL A 214 -3.56 -9.41 -1.01
N GLU A 215 -2.83 -8.36 -1.31
CA GLU A 215 -3.20 -7.31 -2.25
C GLU A 215 -2.17 -7.31 -3.37
N TRP A 216 -2.56 -7.97 -4.46
CA TRP A 216 -1.76 -8.30 -5.61
C TRP A 216 -2.53 -7.89 -6.88
N PRO A 217 -2.68 -6.59 -7.13
CA PRO A 217 -3.48 -6.08 -8.24
C PRO A 217 -2.97 -6.65 -9.56
N ASP A 218 -3.88 -6.93 -10.49
CA ASP A 218 -3.51 -7.36 -11.83
C ASP A 218 -2.67 -6.26 -12.48
N PHE A 219 -1.44 -6.61 -12.87
CA PHE A 219 -0.46 -5.65 -13.36
C PHE A 219 -0.53 -5.54 -14.88
N SER A 220 -0.79 -4.34 -15.38
CA SER A 220 -0.57 -3.94 -16.76
C SER A 220 0.03 -2.54 -16.79
N LEU A 221 0.90 -2.27 -17.76
CA LEU A 221 1.37 -0.90 -17.99
C LEU A 221 0.29 -0.10 -18.72
N LEU A 222 0.21 1.20 -18.43
CA LEU A 222 -0.66 2.10 -19.19
C LEU A 222 -0.25 2.07 -20.67
N PRO A 223 -1.20 1.87 -21.60
CA PRO A 223 -0.90 1.85 -23.02
C PRO A 223 -0.39 3.23 -23.50
N GLY A 224 0.46 3.23 -24.53
CA GLY A 224 0.98 4.46 -25.13
C GLY A 224 2.17 5.10 -24.41
N LEU A 225 2.60 4.56 -23.26
CA LEU A 225 3.85 4.98 -22.63
C LEU A 225 5.05 4.74 -23.56
N SER A 226 5.96 5.72 -23.63
CA SER A 226 7.14 5.65 -24.49
C SER A 226 8.38 6.17 -23.75
N PRO A 227 9.55 5.51 -23.89
CA PRO A 227 10.81 6.02 -23.37
C PRO A 227 11.17 7.41 -23.92
N ALA A 228 10.65 7.79 -25.10
CA ALA A 228 10.84 9.13 -25.64
C ALA A 228 10.17 10.22 -24.80
N GLY A 229 9.15 9.87 -24.02
CA GLY A 229 8.48 10.76 -23.07
C GLY A 229 9.18 10.85 -21.71
N THR A 230 10.39 10.31 -21.55
CA THR A 230 11.15 10.40 -20.29
C THR A 230 11.41 11.85 -19.94
N ARG A 231 10.94 12.27 -18.76
CA ARG A 231 11.16 13.63 -18.24
C ARG A 231 12.61 13.76 -17.79
N PRO A 232 13.32 14.86 -18.12
CA PRO A 232 14.68 15.04 -17.68
C PRO A 232 14.73 15.21 -16.16
N ARG A 233 15.78 14.69 -15.52
CA ARG A 233 15.94 14.71 -14.06
C ARG A 233 15.70 16.09 -13.42
N PRO A 234 16.22 17.21 -13.96
CA PRO A 234 15.96 18.53 -13.39
C PRO A 234 14.47 18.88 -13.30
N ALA A 235 13.68 18.52 -14.32
CA ALA A 235 12.24 18.74 -14.31
C ALA A 235 11.51 17.85 -13.29
N VAL A 236 12.02 16.64 -13.03
CA VAL A 236 11.50 15.77 -11.96
C VAL A 236 11.79 16.38 -10.60
N VAL A 237 13.03 16.85 -10.37
CA VAL A 237 13.43 17.55 -9.14
C VAL A 237 12.55 18.77 -8.89
N GLU A 238 12.32 19.59 -9.91
CA GLU A 238 11.45 20.78 -9.80
C GLU A 238 10.04 20.39 -9.36
N SER A 239 9.44 19.35 -9.95
CA SER A 239 8.12 18.87 -9.51
C SER A 239 8.11 18.34 -8.08
N VAL A 240 9.22 17.77 -7.59
CA VAL A 240 9.34 17.36 -6.17
C VAL A 240 9.37 18.59 -5.28
N VAL A 241 10.18 19.59 -5.61
CA VAL A 241 10.28 20.86 -4.86
C VAL A 241 8.95 21.59 -4.81
N GLU A 242 8.24 21.66 -5.94
CA GLU A 242 6.92 22.28 -6.03
C GLU A 242 5.90 21.58 -5.15
N LYS A 243 5.83 20.23 -5.20
CA LYS A 243 4.91 19.46 -4.35
C LYS A 243 5.24 19.60 -2.87
N MET A 244 6.52 19.51 -2.50
CA MET A 244 6.94 19.79 -1.13
C MET A 244 6.54 21.20 -0.69
N GLY A 245 6.80 22.23 -1.51
CA GLY A 245 6.46 23.61 -1.18
C GLY A 245 4.95 23.88 -1.08
N ALA A 246 4.13 23.11 -1.78
CA ALA A 246 2.67 23.20 -1.72
C ALA A 246 2.11 22.55 -0.44
N ASP A 247 2.65 21.39 -0.06
CA ASP A 247 2.10 20.58 1.03
C ASP A 247 2.76 20.90 2.39
N ASN A 248 3.98 21.44 2.39
CA ASN A 248 4.81 21.61 3.58
C ASN A 248 5.29 23.05 3.79
N PRO A 249 5.13 23.63 5.00
CA PRO A 249 5.79 24.88 5.35
C PRO A 249 7.32 24.70 5.44
N CYS A 250 8.06 25.79 5.27
CA CYS A 250 9.52 25.75 5.38
C CYS A 250 9.98 25.20 6.73
N GLY A 251 10.87 24.20 6.70
CA GLY A 251 11.44 23.58 7.89
C GLY A 251 10.60 22.45 8.52
N SER A 252 9.41 22.12 8.00
CA SER A 252 8.64 20.96 8.48
C SER A 252 9.18 19.62 7.98
N VAL A 253 9.99 19.63 6.91
CA VAL A 253 10.62 18.44 6.34
C VAL A 253 12.07 18.37 6.80
N ALA A 254 12.43 17.28 7.47
CA ALA A 254 13.79 17.04 7.94
C ALA A 254 14.62 16.23 6.94
N HIS A 255 13.98 15.34 6.18
CA HIS A 255 14.63 14.59 5.11
C HIS A 255 13.60 14.14 4.07
N VAL A 256 14.10 13.83 2.87
CA VAL A 256 13.30 13.32 1.75
C VAL A 256 13.87 11.97 1.34
N MET A 257 12.99 10.99 1.18
CA MET A 257 13.32 9.71 0.57
C MET A 257 12.57 9.59 -0.74
N ALA A 258 13.22 9.11 -1.80
CA ALA A 258 12.57 8.90 -3.07
C ALA A 258 13.06 7.62 -3.75
N HIS A 259 12.14 6.88 -4.36
CA HIS A 259 12.46 5.70 -5.14
C HIS A 259 11.52 5.54 -6.33
N ILE A 260 12.00 4.85 -7.37
CA ILE A 260 11.20 4.53 -8.54
C ILE A 260 10.31 3.33 -8.22
N ALA A 261 9.03 3.42 -8.52
CA ALA A 261 8.05 2.36 -8.36
C ALA A 261 7.06 2.36 -9.53
N TYR A 262 6.38 1.23 -9.71
CA TYR A 262 5.15 1.21 -10.49
C TYR A 262 4.00 1.69 -9.62
N VAL A 263 3.31 2.74 -10.04
CA VAL A 263 2.15 3.29 -9.34
C VAL A 263 0.90 3.12 -10.19
N PRO A 264 -0.28 2.87 -9.58
CA PRO A 264 -1.54 2.95 -10.32
C PRO A 264 -1.64 4.29 -11.05
N ALA A 265 -2.00 4.27 -12.34
CA ALA A 265 -2.00 5.45 -13.21
C ALA A 265 -2.84 6.61 -12.62
N ARG A 266 -3.99 6.29 -12.02
CA ARG A 266 -4.86 7.25 -11.31
C ARG A 266 -4.18 8.04 -10.19
N LEU A 267 -3.16 7.48 -9.55
CA LEU A 267 -2.41 8.17 -8.50
C LEU A 267 -1.30 9.07 -9.07
N ALA A 268 -0.88 8.82 -10.31
CA ALA A 268 0.10 9.64 -11.01
C ALA A 268 -0.53 10.88 -11.67
N ASP A 269 -1.81 10.79 -12.05
CA ASP A 269 -2.60 11.90 -12.62
C ASP A 269 -3.94 12.08 -11.87
N PRO A 270 -3.97 12.88 -10.78
CA PRO A 270 -5.19 13.09 -9.98
C PRO A 270 -6.30 13.82 -10.74
N GLN A 271 -6.02 14.46 -11.88
CA GLN A 271 -7.03 15.20 -12.64
C GLN A 271 -8.06 14.29 -13.32
N GLU A 272 -7.85 12.96 -13.32
CA GLU A 272 -8.82 11.99 -13.85
C GLU A 272 -10.01 11.70 -12.91
N GLU A 273 -9.93 12.03 -11.61
CA GLU A 273 -10.97 11.64 -10.64
C GLU A 273 -12.31 12.37 -10.82
N ASP A 274 -12.32 13.56 -11.45
CA ASP A 274 -13.52 14.40 -11.55
C ASP A 274 -14.49 14.00 -12.69
N ASN A 275 -14.10 13.03 -13.53
CA ASN A 275 -14.90 12.61 -14.70
C ASN A 275 -15.73 11.33 -14.47
N GLY A 276 -16.17 11.05 -13.24
CA GLY A 276 -17.34 10.20 -12.92
C GLY A 276 -17.35 8.74 -13.42
N GLY A 277 -16.27 8.23 -14.02
CA GLY A 277 -16.20 6.91 -14.65
C GLY A 277 -15.16 6.00 -13.99
N ALA A 278 -15.40 5.58 -12.76
CA ALA A 278 -14.50 4.69 -12.01
C ALA A 278 -14.37 3.25 -12.59
N GLU A 279 -14.98 2.98 -13.75
CA GLU A 279 -14.88 1.72 -14.51
C GLU A 279 -14.25 1.94 -15.90
N GLY A 280 -13.35 2.91 -16.03
CA GLY A 280 -12.57 3.09 -17.26
C GLY A 280 -11.64 1.89 -17.55
N GLU A 281 -11.36 1.66 -18.83
CA GLU A 281 -10.48 0.61 -19.37
C GLU A 281 -9.07 0.57 -18.73
N ASN A 282 -8.68 1.66 -18.03
CA ASN A 282 -7.38 1.86 -17.39
C ASN A 282 -7.39 1.72 -15.85
N ALA A 283 -8.50 1.34 -15.21
CA ALA A 283 -8.62 1.32 -13.74
C ALA A 283 -7.62 0.40 -13.00
N GLY A 284 -6.92 -0.47 -13.73
CA GLY A 284 -5.85 -1.36 -13.24
C GLY A 284 -4.46 -1.11 -13.85
N ALA A 285 -4.28 -0.06 -14.66
CA ALA A 285 -3.00 0.21 -15.30
C ALA A 285 -2.00 0.90 -14.37
N PHE A 286 -0.72 0.64 -14.60
CA PHE A 286 0.42 1.16 -13.84
C PHE A 286 1.34 2.01 -14.71
N VAL A 287 1.99 2.99 -14.09
CA VAL A 287 3.03 3.82 -14.72
C VAL A 287 4.29 3.81 -13.83
N PRO A 288 5.50 3.87 -14.41
CA PRO A 288 6.70 4.19 -13.65
C PRO A 288 6.61 5.63 -13.12
N ALA A 289 6.76 5.78 -11.81
CA ALA A 289 6.78 7.09 -11.16
C ALA A 289 7.80 7.11 -10.02
N LEU A 290 8.14 8.32 -9.59
CA LEU A 290 8.88 8.53 -8.36
C LEU A 290 7.89 8.61 -7.20
N VAL A 291 8.07 7.74 -6.21
CA VAL A 291 7.37 7.85 -4.92
C VAL A 291 8.27 8.60 -3.97
N VAL A 292 7.76 9.67 -3.38
CA VAL A 292 8.50 10.56 -2.50
C VAL A 292 7.86 10.58 -1.12
N PHE A 293 8.69 10.49 -0.09
CA PHE A 293 8.33 10.58 1.31
C PHE A 293 9.00 11.83 1.87
N ALA A 294 8.19 12.78 2.32
CA ALA A 294 8.65 13.94 3.07
C ALA A 294 8.54 13.63 4.56
N VAL A 295 9.69 13.49 5.22
CA VAL A 295 9.72 12.97 6.59
C VAL A 295 9.94 14.12 7.58
N PRO A 296 9.03 14.30 8.56
CA PRO A 296 9.13 15.38 9.52
C PRO A 296 10.26 15.15 10.54
N PRO A 297 10.76 16.20 11.20
CA PRO A 297 11.84 16.10 12.19
C PRO A 297 11.49 15.23 13.40
N GLU A 298 10.20 15.09 13.72
CA GLU A 298 9.72 14.32 14.88
C GLU A 298 9.78 12.79 14.68
N ALA A 299 9.95 12.32 13.44
CA ALA A 299 9.98 10.88 13.12
C ALA A 299 11.32 10.17 13.43
N ARG A 300 12.21 10.78 14.22
CA ARG A 300 13.61 10.33 14.41
C ARG A 300 13.80 9.05 15.23
N ASP A 301 12.76 8.50 15.85
CA ASP A 301 12.88 7.33 16.76
C ASP A 301 12.59 5.97 16.12
N GLY A 302 12.90 5.80 14.82
CA GLY A 302 12.98 4.49 14.16
C GLY A 302 11.64 3.78 13.92
N GLU A 303 10.52 4.32 14.39
CA GLU A 303 9.20 4.00 13.87
C GLU A 303 8.80 5.02 12.82
N VAL A 304 9.12 4.72 11.56
CA VAL A 304 8.38 5.29 10.43
C VAL A 304 6.95 4.78 10.55
N GLN A 305 6.11 5.51 11.29
CA GLN A 305 4.67 5.29 11.25
C GLN A 305 4.19 5.77 9.88
N LEU A 306 3.37 4.95 9.23
CA LEU A 306 2.72 5.18 7.93
C LEU A 306 1.71 6.35 7.94
N GLY A 307 2.08 7.47 8.54
CA GLY A 307 1.46 8.79 8.42
C GLY A 307 2.37 9.78 7.68
N GLU A 308 3.40 9.29 6.99
CA GLU A 308 4.29 10.12 6.16
C GLU A 308 3.50 10.77 5.03
N GLU A 309 3.75 12.06 4.80
CA GLU A 309 3.26 12.72 3.61
C GLU A 309 3.96 12.11 2.40
N GLN A 310 3.17 11.37 1.64
CA GLN A 310 3.62 10.67 0.45
C GLN A 310 2.97 11.30 -0.76
N PHE A 311 3.78 11.61 -1.77
CA PHE A 311 3.27 12.01 -3.07
C PHE A 311 4.02 11.32 -4.21
N VAL A 312 3.39 11.34 -5.39
CA VAL A 312 3.87 10.68 -6.60
C VAL A 312 4.27 11.72 -7.63
N VAL A 313 5.42 11.56 -8.26
CA VAL A 313 5.87 12.42 -9.38
C VAL A 313 6.04 11.55 -10.64
N PRO A 314 5.27 11.80 -11.72
CA PRO A 314 5.43 11.06 -12.97
C PRO A 314 6.83 11.20 -13.55
N LEU A 315 7.40 10.08 -14.04
CA LEU A 315 8.70 10.06 -14.72
C LEU A 315 8.58 10.17 -16.25
N LEU A 316 7.37 9.95 -16.76
CA LEU A 316 7.04 10.02 -18.18
C LEU A 316 6.00 11.13 -18.40
N THR A 317 6.10 11.80 -19.54
CA THR A 317 5.01 12.64 -20.05
C THR A 317 3.82 11.74 -20.37
N PRO A 318 2.59 12.10 -19.95
CA PRO A 318 1.40 11.33 -20.29
C PRO A 318 1.24 11.23 -21.82
N PRO A 319 0.71 10.11 -22.34
CA PRO A 319 0.38 10.02 -23.76
C PRO A 319 -0.68 11.08 -24.12
N PRO A 320 -0.65 11.63 -25.35
CA PRO A 320 -1.71 12.50 -25.83
C PRO A 320 -3.05 11.75 -25.81
N ARG A 321 -4.11 12.43 -25.38
CA ARG A 321 -5.48 11.92 -25.38
C ARG A 321 -6.06 11.85 -26.78
#